data_AF-A0A0C4FE91-F1
#
_entry.id   AF-A0A0C4FE91-F1
#
_cell.length_a   1.000
_cell.length_b   1.000
_cell.length_c   1.000
_cell.angle_alpha   90.00
_cell.angle_beta   90.00
_cell.angle_gamma   90.00
#
_symmetry.space_group_name_H-M   'P 1'
#
loop_
_entity.id
_entity.type
_entity.pdbx_description
1 polymer ?
#
loop_
_entity_poly.entity_id
_entity_poly.type
_entity_poly.pdbx_seq_one_letter_code
_entity_poly.pdbx_strand_id
1 'polypeptide(L)'
;MHVIKQLAAQPPQAAPSDEVALLRNTFIELAQQIASQWDQLADSDRQRREFIANISHDLRTPLTSLLGYLETLSLKSGTLSAQETQHYLAIALRQGHKVRHLSQQLFELARLEHGSIKPQRERFAIGELISDVAQKFDLAVETRQLRLHIDVPRQLPMINADLSMIERVVTNLLDNAIRHTPPGGEIGLKVWLEGEQLQVGGE
;
A
#
# COMPACT_ATOMS: atom_id res chain seq x y z
N MET A 1 -30.22 -10.84 13.80
CA MET A 1 -28.87 -10.64 14.38
C MET A 1 -28.86 -10.57 15.91
N HIS A 2 -29.67 -9.70 16.52
CA HIS A 2 -29.73 -9.55 17.99
C HIS A 2 -29.96 -10.87 18.75
N VAL A 3 -30.89 -11.72 18.30
CA VAL A 3 -31.19 -13.04 18.90
C VAL A 3 -30.01 -14.01 18.81
N ILE A 4 -29.28 -14.02 17.68
CA ILE A 4 -28.11 -14.88 17.48
C ILE A 4 -26.98 -14.45 18.41
N LYS A 5 -26.74 -13.13 18.55
CA LYS A 5 -25.73 -12.60 19.48
C LYS A 5 -26.09 -12.89 20.94
N GLN A 6 -27.38 -12.79 21.31
CA GLN A 6 -27.83 -13.17 22.66
C GLN A 6 -27.62 -14.66 22.94
N LEU A 7 -27.89 -15.53 21.97
CA LEU A 7 -27.65 -16.97 22.10
C LEU A 7 -26.15 -17.30 22.14
N ALA A 8 -25.33 -16.65 21.30
CA ALA A 8 -23.88 -16.82 21.27
C ALA A 8 -23.19 -16.39 22.58
N ALA A 9 -23.77 -15.42 23.29
CA ALA A 9 -23.28 -14.94 24.58
C ALA A 9 -23.61 -15.87 25.76
N GLN A 10 -24.44 -16.89 25.56
CA GLN A 10 -24.74 -17.87 26.60
C GLN A 10 -23.58 -18.86 26.74
N PRO A 11 -23.13 -19.18 27.97
CA PRO A 11 -22.14 -20.21 28.17
C PRO A 11 -22.75 -21.60 27.88
N PRO A 12 -22.02 -22.49 27.18
CA PRO A 12 -22.44 -23.89 27.05
C PRO A 12 -22.45 -24.58 28.41
N GLN A 13 -23.33 -25.58 28.59
CA GLN A 13 -23.38 -26.39 29.80
C GLN A 13 -22.18 -27.35 29.84
N ALA A 14 -21.39 -27.30 30.91
CA ALA A 14 -20.17 -28.11 31.04
C ALA A 14 -20.41 -29.63 31.13
N ALA A 15 -21.60 -30.05 31.57
CA ALA A 15 -22.00 -31.45 31.67
C ALA A 15 -23.47 -31.60 31.21
N PRO A 16 -23.73 -31.75 29.90
CA PRO A 16 -25.09 -31.93 29.40
C PRO A 16 -25.64 -33.27 29.90
N SER A 17 -26.73 -33.21 30.68
CA SER A 17 -27.34 -34.38 31.33
C SER A 17 -28.33 -35.12 30.44
N ASP A 18 -28.72 -34.52 29.31
CA ASP A 18 -29.68 -35.08 28.36
C ASP A 18 -29.44 -34.58 26.92
N GLU A 19 -30.18 -35.16 25.97
CA GLU A 19 -30.13 -34.84 24.55
C GLU A 19 -30.50 -33.37 24.28
N VAL A 20 -31.37 -32.78 25.11
CA VAL A 20 -31.79 -31.38 25.02
C VAL A 20 -30.64 -30.44 25.38
N ALA A 21 -29.88 -30.75 26.42
CA ALA A 21 -28.69 -30.00 26.82
C ALA A 21 -27.58 -30.10 25.77
N LEU A 22 -27.39 -31.26 25.15
CA LEU A 22 -26.44 -31.43 24.05
C LEU A 22 -26.84 -30.57 22.85
N LEU A 23 -28.10 -30.66 22.40
CA LEU A 23 -28.61 -29.86 21.29
C LEU A 23 -28.48 -28.36 21.56
N ARG A 24 -28.77 -27.91 22.79
CA ARG A 24 -28.61 -26.52 23.19
C ARG A 24 -27.16 -26.04 23.07
N ASN A 25 -26.19 -26.85 23.51
CA ASN A 25 -24.78 -26.53 23.35
C ASN A 25 -24.38 -26.41 21.86
N THR A 26 -24.82 -27.34 21.01
CA THR A 26 -24.58 -27.24 19.55
C THR A 26 -25.18 -25.95 18.96
N PHE A 27 -26.38 -25.56 19.38
CA PHE A 27 -26.99 -24.29 18.96
C PHE A 27 -26.20 -23.06 19.41
N ILE A 28 -25.64 -23.08 20.62
CA ILE A 28 -24.77 -22.01 21.14
C ILE A 28 -23.48 -21.92 20.29
N GLU A 29 -22.83 -23.05 20.00
CA GLU A 29 -21.62 -23.10 19.17
C GLU A 29 -21.89 -22.56 17.75
N LEU A 30 -22.98 -22.99 17.11
CA LEU A 30 -23.38 -22.47 15.81
C LEU A 30 -23.68 -20.97 15.86
N ALA A 31 -24.36 -20.50 16.92
CA ALA A 31 -24.63 -19.08 17.10
C ALA A 31 -23.34 -18.27 17.27
N GLN A 32 -22.34 -18.79 18.00
CA GLN A 32 -21.02 -18.18 18.15
C GLN A 32 -20.28 -18.12 16.81
N GLN A 33 -20.29 -19.21 16.04
CA GLN A 33 -19.66 -19.24 14.72
C GLN A 33 -20.30 -18.24 13.76
N ILE A 34 -21.63 -18.17 13.71
CA ILE A 34 -22.37 -17.18 12.92
C ILE A 34 -22.02 -15.77 13.39
N ALA A 35 -22.07 -15.49 14.70
CA ALA A 35 -21.74 -14.16 15.22
C ALA A 35 -20.32 -13.72 14.82
N SER A 36 -19.34 -14.61 14.93
CA SER A 36 -17.95 -14.35 14.52
C SER A 36 -17.82 -14.08 13.01
N GLN A 37 -18.44 -14.90 12.16
CA GLN A 37 -18.42 -14.70 10.70
C GLN A 37 -19.06 -13.37 10.30
N TRP A 38 -20.15 -12.99 10.97
CA TRP A 38 -20.80 -11.71 10.72
C TRP A 38 -19.98 -10.52 11.18
N ASP A 39 -19.30 -10.62 12.32
CA ASP A 39 -18.41 -9.56 12.78
C ASP A 39 -17.22 -9.40 11.80
N GLN A 40 -16.65 -10.50 11.30
CA GLN A 40 -15.64 -10.47 10.23
C GLN A 40 -16.16 -9.82 8.95
N LEU A 41 -17.38 -10.15 8.53
CA LEU A 41 -18.01 -9.56 7.35
C LEU A 41 -18.27 -8.06 7.52
N ALA A 42 -18.77 -7.66 8.70
CA ALA A 42 -19.02 -6.26 9.02
C ALA A 42 -17.73 -5.44 9.08
N ASP A 43 -16.66 -6.01 9.63
CA ASP A 43 -15.34 -5.38 9.64
C ASP A 43 -14.76 -5.26 8.24
N SER A 44 -14.86 -6.31 7.41
CA SER A 44 -14.43 -6.25 6.01
C SER A 44 -15.19 -5.18 5.21
N ASP A 45 -16.50 -5.10 5.38
CA ASP A 45 -17.32 -4.09 4.71
C ASP A 45 -17.03 -2.67 5.21
N ARG A 46 -16.75 -2.50 6.51
CA ARG A 46 -16.28 -1.24 7.08
C ARG A 46 -14.93 -0.82 6.49
N GLN A 47 -13.95 -1.71 6.49
CA GLN A 47 -12.64 -1.47 5.90
C GLN A 47 -12.73 -1.08 4.42
N ARG A 48 -13.59 -1.78 3.66
CA ARG A 48 -13.85 -1.45 2.25
C ARG A 48 -14.41 -0.04 2.09
N ARG A 49 -15.37 0.36 2.92
CA ARG A 49 -15.96 1.72 2.87
C ARG A 49 -14.96 2.80 3.25
N GLU A 50 -14.19 2.59 4.33
CA GLU A 50 -13.12 3.50 4.75
C GLU A 50 -12.06 3.65 3.64
N PHE A 51 -11.66 2.55 3.02
CA PHE A 51 -10.73 2.55 1.89
C PHE A 51 -11.25 3.38 0.72
N ILE A 52 -12.50 3.15 0.27
CA ILE A 52 -13.12 3.93 -0.82
C ILE A 52 -13.19 5.42 -0.48
N ALA A 53 -13.54 5.76 0.78
CA ALA A 53 -13.61 7.15 1.23
C ALA A 53 -12.24 7.84 1.19
N ASN A 54 -11.20 7.17 1.68
CA ASN A 54 -9.83 7.68 1.69
C ASN A 54 -9.31 7.92 0.26
N ILE A 55 -9.53 6.97 -0.64
CA ILE A 55 -9.16 7.12 -2.06
C ILE A 55 -9.88 8.31 -2.69
N SER A 56 -11.19 8.42 -2.45
CA SER A 56 -12.00 9.50 -3.00
C SER A 56 -11.49 10.86 -2.55
N HIS A 57 -11.05 10.96 -1.29
CA HIS A 57 -10.42 12.16 -0.76
C HIS A 57 -9.07 12.44 -1.44
N ASP A 58 -8.19 11.44 -1.51
CA ASP A 58 -6.84 11.58 -2.06
C ASP A 58 -6.81 11.89 -3.56
N LEU A 59 -7.83 11.47 -4.30
CA LEU A 59 -8.04 11.86 -5.70
C LEU A 59 -8.63 13.26 -5.83
N ARG A 60 -9.56 13.65 -4.95
CA ARG A 60 -10.25 14.95 -5.03
C ARG A 60 -9.26 16.11 -4.91
N THR A 61 -8.34 16.06 -3.94
CA THR A 61 -7.37 17.15 -3.72
C THR A 61 -6.53 17.50 -4.96
N PRO A 62 -5.80 16.57 -5.59
CA PRO A 62 -5.02 16.88 -6.78
C PRO A 62 -5.90 17.21 -7.99
N LEU A 63 -7.10 16.62 -8.13
CA LEU A 63 -8.03 16.96 -9.21
C LEU A 63 -8.56 18.39 -9.09
N THR A 64 -8.98 18.82 -7.89
CA THR A 64 -9.43 20.20 -7.66
C THR A 64 -8.31 21.19 -7.93
N SER A 65 -7.09 20.89 -7.49
CA SER A 65 -5.92 21.73 -7.77
C SER A 65 -5.60 21.78 -9.28
N LEU A 66 -5.59 20.64 -9.96
CA LEU A 66 -5.39 20.53 -11.41
C LEU A 66 -6.38 21.41 -12.18
N LEU A 67 -7.67 21.24 -11.90
CA LEU A 67 -8.74 22.01 -12.56
C LEU A 67 -8.60 23.51 -12.26
N GLY A 68 -8.35 23.91 -11.02
CA GLY A 68 -8.18 25.33 -10.66
C GLY A 68 -7.02 26.02 -11.37
N TYR A 69 -5.88 25.33 -11.56
CA TYR A 69 -4.76 25.88 -12.34
C TYR A 69 -5.07 25.96 -13.83
N LEU A 70 -5.75 24.96 -14.39
CA LEU A 70 -6.19 24.98 -15.80
C LEU A 70 -7.25 26.08 -16.05
N GLU A 71 -8.19 26.27 -15.13
CA GLU A 71 -9.17 27.37 -15.16
C GLU A 71 -8.48 28.73 -15.08
N THR A 72 -7.49 28.88 -14.20
CA THR A 72 -6.70 30.13 -14.10
C THR A 72 -5.97 30.43 -15.40
N LEU A 73 -5.33 29.41 -16.00
CA LEU A 73 -4.67 29.53 -17.30
C LEU A 73 -5.65 29.92 -18.41
N SER A 74 -6.85 29.34 -18.41
CA SER A 74 -7.88 29.63 -19.40
C SER A 74 -8.45 31.04 -19.24
N LEU A 75 -8.79 31.45 -18.00
CA LEU A 75 -9.42 32.75 -17.71
C LEU A 75 -8.45 33.93 -17.88
N LYS A 76 -7.18 33.73 -17.55
CA LYS A 76 -6.14 34.75 -17.64
C LYS A 76 -5.30 34.65 -18.92
N SER A 77 -5.78 33.88 -19.90
CA SER A 77 -5.11 33.74 -21.20
C SER A 77 -4.83 35.12 -21.82
N GLY A 78 -3.58 35.37 -22.19
CA GLY A 78 -3.13 36.66 -22.74
C GLY A 78 -2.80 37.76 -21.71
N THR A 79 -3.06 37.54 -20.42
CA THR A 79 -2.68 38.47 -19.33
C THR A 79 -1.55 37.96 -18.44
N LEU A 80 -1.32 36.65 -18.43
CA LEU A 80 -0.21 36.03 -17.74
C LEU A 80 1.10 36.25 -18.50
N SER A 81 2.18 36.50 -17.76
CA SER A 81 3.53 36.41 -18.31
C SER A 81 3.87 34.96 -18.69
N ALA A 82 4.84 34.78 -19.59
CA ALA A 82 5.32 33.45 -19.97
C ALA A 82 5.79 32.62 -18.76
N GLN A 83 6.40 33.27 -17.76
CA GLN A 83 6.88 32.62 -16.55
C GLN A 83 5.73 32.12 -15.66
N GLU A 84 4.67 32.90 -15.49
CA GLU A 84 3.48 32.49 -14.73
C GLU A 84 2.73 31.36 -15.43
N THR A 85 2.57 31.45 -16.76
CA THR A 85 1.98 30.38 -17.56
C THR A 85 2.74 29.07 -17.39
N GLN A 86 4.06 29.11 -17.48
CA GLN A 86 4.91 27.92 -17.31
C GLN A 86 4.83 27.37 -15.88
N HIS A 87 4.79 28.25 -14.87
CA HIS A 87 4.65 27.86 -13.47
C HIS A 87 3.32 27.13 -13.20
N TYR A 88 2.18 27.70 -13.62
CA TYR A 88 0.87 27.06 -13.43
C TYR A 88 0.74 25.76 -14.22
N LEU A 89 1.26 25.72 -15.45
CA LEU A 89 1.28 24.50 -16.25
C LEU A 89 2.11 23.39 -15.58
N ALA A 90 3.28 23.73 -15.01
CA ALA A 90 4.09 22.78 -14.28
C ALA A 90 3.38 22.22 -13.03
N ILE A 91 2.61 23.05 -12.32
CA ILE A 91 1.80 22.58 -11.18
C ILE A 91 0.68 21.67 -11.66
N ALA A 92 -0.07 22.07 -12.70
CA ALA A 92 -1.12 21.25 -13.29
C ALA A 92 -0.58 19.87 -13.71
N LEU A 93 0.52 19.82 -14.47
CA LEU A 93 1.16 18.57 -14.86
C LEU A 93 1.55 17.69 -13.65
N ARG A 94 2.12 18.29 -12.60
CA ARG A 94 2.46 17.57 -11.37
C ARG A 94 1.22 16.96 -10.70
N GLN A 95 0.11 17.68 -10.63
CA GLN A 95 -1.14 17.13 -10.07
C GLN A 95 -1.74 16.03 -10.95
N GLY A 96 -1.68 16.18 -12.29
CA GLY A 96 -2.10 15.14 -13.23
C GLY A 96 -1.29 13.85 -13.07
N HIS A 97 0.04 13.97 -12.90
CA HIS A 97 0.90 12.82 -12.60
C HIS A 97 0.54 12.16 -11.27
N LYS A 98 0.20 12.94 -10.23
CA LYS A 98 -0.25 12.40 -8.94
C LYS A 98 -1.56 11.61 -9.07
N VAL A 99 -2.55 12.13 -9.80
CA VAL A 99 -3.81 11.40 -10.07
C VAL A 99 -3.54 10.11 -10.84
N ARG A 100 -2.70 10.15 -11.87
CA ARG A 100 -2.33 8.96 -12.64
C ARG A 100 -1.68 7.89 -11.75
N HIS A 101 -0.78 8.29 -10.87
CA HIS A 101 -0.12 7.37 -9.94
C HIS A 101 -1.12 6.71 -8.97
N LEU A 102 -2.00 7.50 -8.35
CA LEU A 102 -3.06 6.98 -7.46
C LEU A 102 -3.98 6.00 -8.20
N SER A 103 -4.40 6.34 -9.42
CA SER A 103 -5.22 5.44 -10.24
C SER A 103 -4.51 4.11 -10.54
N GLN A 104 -3.21 4.15 -10.84
CA GLN A 104 -2.44 2.94 -11.10
C GLN A 104 -2.38 2.04 -9.86
N GLN A 105 -2.13 2.63 -8.69
CA GLN A 105 -2.13 1.90 -7.41
C GLN A 105 -3.47 1.20 -7.14
N LEU A 106 -4.60 1.86 -7.46
CA LEU A 106 -5.94 1.27 -7.33
C LEU A 106 -6.15 0.06 -8.26
N PHE A 107 -5.77 0.19 -9.53
CA PHE A 107 -5.87 -0.91 -10.48
C PHE A 107 -5.02 -2.11 -10.04
N GLU A 108 -3.85 -1.85 -9.49
CA GLU A 108 -2.95 -2.90 -9.02
C GLU A 108 -3.50 -3.60 -7.78
N LEU A 109 -4.06 -2.87 -6.82
CA LEU A 109 -4.74 -3.46 -5.67
C LEU A 109 -5.93 -4.31 -6.11
N ALA A 110 -6.77 -3.79 -7.00
CA ALA A 110 -7.92 -4.54 -7.52
C ALA A 110 -7.48 -5.85 -8.20
N ARG A 111 -6.35 -5.84 -8.93
CA ARG A 111 -5.79 -7.06 -9.53
C ARG A 111 -5.28 -8.06 -8.49
N LEU A 112 -4.68 -7.58 -7.40
CA LEU A 112 -4.21 -8.42 -6.28
C LEU A 112 -5.38 -9.11 -5.57
N GLU A 113 -6.45 -8.37 -5.26
CA GLU A 113 -7.63 -8.91 -4.55
C GLU A 113 -8.36 -10.00 -5.33
N HIS A 114 -8.39 -9.91 -6.66
CA HIS A 114 -9.05 -10.91 -7.51
C HIS A 114 -8.15 -12.12 -7.84
N GLY A 115 -6.93 -12.19 -7.27
CA GLY A 115 -5.99 -13.29 -7.54
C GLY A 115 -5.46 -13.32 -8.98
N SER A 116 -5.61 -12.22 -9.72
CA SER A 116 -5.30 -12.14 -11.16
C SER A 116 -3.80 -11.95 -11.44
N ILE A 117 -2.97 -11.84 -10.41
CA ILE A 117 -1.51 -11.68 -10.55
C ILE A 117 -0.86 -13.03 -10.26
N LYS A 118 -0.32 -13.65 -11.30
CA LYS A 118 0.52 -14.85 -11.19
C LYS A 118 1.99 -14.40 -11.25
N PRO A 119 2.78 -14.58 -10.18
CA PRO A 119 4.19 -14.22 -10.18
C PRO A 119 4.95 -15.01 -11.25
N GLN A 120 5.70 -14.31 -12.09
CA GLN A 120 6.63 -14.90 -13.05
C GLN A 120 7.98 -15.10 -12.35
N ARG A 121 8.15 -16.26 -11.72
CA ARG A 121 9.35 -16.55 -10.93
C ARG A 121 10.56 -16.81 -11.82
N GLU A 122 11.64 -16.11 -11.53
CA GLU A 122 12.95 -16.32 -12.11
C GLU A 122 14.05 -16.21 -11.05
N ARG A 123 15.24 -16.73 -11.37
CA ARG A 123 16.41 -16.64 -10.49
C ARG A 123 17.18 -15.36 -10.78
N PHE A 124 17.41 -14.54 -9.77
CA PHE A 124 18.18 -13.31 -9.90
C PHE A 124 18.96 -12.99 -8.62
N ALA A 125 19.95 -12.10 -8.74
CA ALA A 125 20.73 -11.57 -7.63
C ALA A 125 20.02 -10.34 -7.04
N ILE A 126 19.51 -10.46 -5.81
CA ILE A 126 18.79 -9.36 -5.13
C ILE A 126 19.68 -8.13 -4.90
N GLY A 127 20.99 -8.33 -4.73
CA GLY A 127 21.96 -7.25 -4.58
C GLY A 127 22.04 -6.35 -5.81
N GLU A 128 22.12 -6.96 -7.00
CA GLU A 128 22.13 -6.23 -8.28
C GLU A 128 20.83 -5.46 -8.47
N LEU A 129 19.68 -6.11 -8.21
CA LEU A 129 18.38 -5.45 -8.28
C LEU A 129 18.31 -4.20 -7.38
N ILE A 130 18.79 -4.32 -6.13
CA ILE A 130 18.75 -3.20 -5.18
C ILE A 130 19.66 -2.06 -5.64
N SER A 131 20.86 -2.37 -6.16
CA SER A 131 21.75 -1.37 -6.72
C SER A 131 21.13 -0.66 -7.93
N ASP A 132 20.53 -1.40 -8.86
CA ASP A 132 19.88 -0.86 -10.05
C ASP A 132 18.70 0.05 -9.68
N VAL A 133 17.88 -0.34 -8.71
CA VAL A 133 16.76 0.49 -8.24
C VAL A 133 17.28 1.75 -7.55
N ALA A 134 18.28 1.63 -6.67
CA ALA A 134 18.81 2.78 -5.95
C ALA A 134 19.42 3.84 -6.88
N GLN A 135 20.12 3.41 -7.94
CA GLN A 135 20.69 4.31 -8.93
C GLN A 135 19.63 5.19 -9.63
N LYS A 136 18.39 4.68 -9.79
CA LYS A 136 17.27 5.47 -10.36
C LYS A 136 16.89 6.67 -9.49
N PHE A 137 17.26 6.65 -8.21
CA PHE A 137 16.93 7.69 -7.24
C PHE A 137 18.08 8.66 -6.95
N ASP A 138 19.27 8.48 -7.53
CA ASP A 138 20.45 9.34 -7.28
C ASP A 138 20.13 10.82 -7.43
N LEU A 139 19.47 11.21 -8.53
CA LEU A 139 19.08 12.60 -8.78
C LEU A 139 18.09 13.13 -7.73
N ALA A 140 17.14 12.30 -7.29
CA ALA A 140 16.14 12.69 -6.30
C ALA A 140 16.75 12.87 -4.90
N VAL A 141 17.68 11.98 -4.55
CA VAL A 141 18.49 12.04 -3.33
C VAL A 141 19.36 13.30 -3.33
N GLU A 142 20.08 13.57 -4.42
CA GLU A 142 20.94 14.75 -4.59
C GLU A 142 20.13 16.05 -4.52
N THR A 143 19.01 16.13 -5.26
CA THR A 143 18.14 17.31 -5.29
C THR A 143 17.58 17.66 -3.91
N ARG A 144 17.35 16.65 -3.05
CA ARG A 144 16.88 16.82 -1.67
C ARG A 144 18.01 16.87 -0.62
N GLN A 145 19.27 16.81 -1.06
CA GLN A 145 20.45 16.77 -0.18
C GLN A 145 20.40 15.63 0.84
N LEU A 146 19.85 14.48 0.45
CA LEU A 146 19.76 13.28 1.29
C LEU A 146 21.03 12.44 1.17
N ARG A 147 21.31 11.61 2.18
CA ARG A 147 22.34 10.57 2.11
C ARG A 147 21.69 9.19 2.06
N LEU A 148 21.93 8.46 0.97
CA LEU A 148 21.46 7.08 0.81
C LEU A 148 22.61 6.11 1.11
N HIS A 149 22.42 5.26 2.11
CA HIS A 149 23.36 4.21 2.51
C HIS A 149 22.78 2.85 2.18
N ILE A 150 23.48 2.08 1.34
CA ILE A 150 23.06 0.74 0.95
C ILE A 150 24.08 -0.25 1.47
N ASP A 151 23.64 -1.14 2.33
CA ASP A 151 24.43 -2.25 2.86
C ASP A 151 23.92 -3.57 2.28
N VAL A 152 24.63 -4.05 1.26
CA VAL A 152 24.37 -5.34 0.62
C VAL A 152 25.60 -6.23 0.79
N PRO A 153 25.49 -7.37 1.50
CA PRO A 153 26.56 -8.35 1.58
C PRO A 153 26.99 -8.84 0.20
N ARG A 154 28.32 -8.96 -0.02
CA ARG A 154 28.89 -9.39 -1.30
C ARG A 154 28.49 -10.81 -1.74
N GLN A 155 28.08 -11.65 -0.80
CA GLN A 155 27.74 -13.05 -1.05
C GLN A 155 26.32 -13.31 -0.54
N LEU A 156 25.34 -13.02 -1.39
CA LEU A 156 23.95 -13.40 -1.17
C LEU A 156 23.56 -14.53 -2.13
N PRO A 157 22.74 -15.50 -1.69
CA PRO A 157 22.21 -16.51 -2.59
C PRO A 157 21.30 -15.85 -3.64
N MET A 158 21.25 -16.44 -4.84
CA MET A 158 20.22 -16.10 -5.81
C MET A 158 18.84 -16.44 -5.25
N ILE A 159 17.87 -15.56 -5.47
CA ILE A 159 16.48 -15.76 -5.04
C ILE A 159 15.61 -16.16 -6.23
N ASN A 160 14.57 -16.94 -5.99
CA ASN A 160 13.60 -17.37 -7.01
C ASN A 160 12.26 -16.68 -6.79
N ALA A 161 12.07 -15.52 -7.41
CA ALA A 161 10.92 -14.63 -7.22
C ALA A 161 10.57 -13.91 -8.53
N ASP A 162 9.49 -13.14 -8.53
CA ASP A 162 9.17 -12.26 -9.67
C ASP A 162 9.98 -10.98 -9.57
N LEU A 163 10.96 -10.83 -10.46
CA LEU A 163 11.90 -9.70 -10.47
C LEU A 163 11.16 -8.36 -10.50
N SER A 164 10.16 -8.22 -11.38
CA SER A 164 9.40 -6.98 -11.55
C SER A 164 8.60 -6.61 -10.31
N MET A 165 8.05 -7.61 -9.60
CA MET A 165 7.32 -7.38 -8.35
C MET A 165 8.25 -6.95 -7.23
N ILE A 166 9.42 -7.58 -7.09
CA ILE A 166 10.40 -7.20 -6.07
C ILE A 166 10.99 -5.83 -6.36
N GLU A 167 11.33 -5.54 -7.62
CA GLU A 167 11.80 -4.22 -8.07
C GLU A 167 10.82 -3.13 -7.63
N ARG A 168 9.54 -3.38 -7.86
CA ARG A 168 8.46 -2.46 -7.51
C ARG A 168 8.33 -2.26 -6.00
N VAL A 169 8.49 -3.32 -5.19
CA VAL A 169 8.49 -3.20 -3.72
C VAL A 169 9.65 -2.30 -3.27
N VAL A 170 10.87 -2.57 -3.74
CA VAL A 170 12.06 -1.78 -3.37
C VAL A 170 11.90 -0.32 -3.82
N THR A 171 11.40 -0.10 -5.04
CA THR A 171 11.12 1.24 -5.58
C THR A 171 10.13 2.01 -4.70
N ASN A 172 9.03 1.37 -4.27
CA ASN A 172 8.03 2.01 -3.40
C ASN A 172 8.60 2.33 -2.01
N LEU A 173 9.46 1.47 -1.46
CA LEU A 173 10.10 1.71 -0.17
C LEU A 173 11.05 2.90 -0.24
N LEU A 174 11.89 2.97 -1.28
CA LEU A 174 12.82 4.09 -1.49
C LEU A 174 12.10 5.40 -1.81
N ASP A 175 11.06 5.39 -2.65
CA ASP A 175 10.25 6.59 -2.93
C ASP A 175 9.61 7.13 -1.66
N ASN A 176 9.05 6.25 -0.82
CA ASN A 176 8.50 6.62 0.48
C ASN A 176 9.58 7.20 1.40
N ALA A 177 10.74 6.56 1.53
CA ALA A 177 11.84 7.05 2.35
C ALA A 177 12.28 8.46 1.90
N ILE A 178 12.52 8.66 0.60
CA ILE A 178 12.94 9.96 0.04
C ILE A 178 11.86 11.03 0.27
N ARG A 179 10.58 10.66 0.14
CA ARG A 179 9.47 11.59 0.33
C ARG A 179 9.37 12.06 1.79
N HIS A 180 9.55 11.15 2.74
CA HIS A 180 9.27 11.36 4.15
C HIS A 180 10.50 11.76 4.99
N THR A 181 11.73 11.55 4.48
CA THR A 181 12.94 12.03 5.14
C THR A 181 13.14 13.54 4.91
N PRO A 182 13.37 14.34 5.97
CA PRO A 182 13.67 15.77 5.84
C PRO A 182 14.96 16.02 5.02
N PRO A 183 15.09 17.19 4.35
CA PRO A 183 16.32 17.56 3.65
C PRO A 183 17.55 17.48 4.56
N GLY A 184 18.68 16.96 4.06
CA GLY A 184 19.89 16.73 4.85
C GLY A 184 19.91 15.44 5.68
N GLY A 185 18.78 14.71 5.72
CA GLY A 185 18.64 13.44 6.43
C GLY A 185 19.29 12.25 5.73
N GLU A 186 19.19 11.09 6.37
CA GLU A 186 19.79 9.84 5.92
C GLU A 186 18.70 8.79 5.67
N ILE A 187 18.98 7.89 4.73
CA ILE A 187 18.14 6.72 4.40
C ILE A 187 19.07 5.52 4.35
N GLY A 188 18.82 4.52 5.20
CA GLY A 188 19.49 3.23 5.17
C GLY A 188 18.67 2.19 4.43
N LEU A 189 19.31 1.37 3.60
CA LEU A 189 18.76 0.13 3.05
C LEU A 189 19.74 -1.00 3.32
N LYS A 190 19.31 -2.01 4.08
CA LYS A 190 20.13 -3.16 4.45
C LYS A 190 19.49 -4.44 3.94
N VAL A 191 20.35 -5.36 3.50
CA VAL A 191 19.96 -6.71 3.12
C VAL A 191 20.71 -7.70 3.99
N TRP A 192 20.01 -8.62 4.63
CA TRP A 192 20.65 -9.65 5.44
C TRP A 192 19.96 -11.00 5.27
N LEU A 193 20.71 -12.06 5.56
CA LEU A 193 20.19 -13.41 5.64
C LEU A 193 19.85 -13.70 7.10
N GLU A 194 18.60 -14.05 7.38
CA GLU A 194 18.14 -14.50 8.68
C GLU A 194 17.61 -15.94 8.56
N GLY A 195 18.43 -16.89 8.97
CA GLY A 195 18.17 -18.32 8.75
C GLY A 195 18.17 -18.66 7.25
N GLU A 196 17.03 -19.14 6.75
CA GLU A 196 16.82 -19.44 5.32
C GLU A 196 16.10 -18.31 4.56
N GLN A 197 15.82 -17.19 5.22
CA GLN A 197 15.09 -16.08 4.62
C GLN A 197 16.01 -14.89 4.38
N LEU A 198 15.89 -14.30 3.20
CA LEU A 198 16.54 -13.05 2.86
C LEU A 198 15.60 -11.90 3.23
N GLN A 199 16.10 -10.97 4.04
CA GLN A 199 15.36 -9.80 4.48
C GLN A 199 15.93 -8.52 3.86
N VAL A 200 15.04 -7.58 3.62
CA VAL A 200 15.34 -6.23 3.15
C VAL A 200 14.65 -5.26 4.11
N GLY A 201 15.42 -4.39 4.74
CA GLY A 201 14.93 -3.42 5.73
C GLY A 201 15.63 -2.08 5.58
N GLY A 202 15.08 -1.05 6.20
CA GLY A 202 15.67 0.29 6.20
C GLY A 202 15.74 0.92 7.58
N GLU A 203 16.59 1.94 7.69
CA GLU A 203 16.78 2.81 8.86
C GLU A 203 16.56 4.28 8.46
#